data_AF-A0A392W6C1-F1
#
_entry.id   AF-A0A392W6C1-F1
#
_cell.length_a   1.000
_cell.length_b   1.000
_cell.length_c   1.000
_cell.angle_alpha   90.00
_cell.angle_beta   90.00
_cell.angle_gamma   90.00
#
_symmetry.space_group_name_H-M   'P 1'
#
loop_
_entity.id
_entity.type
_entity.pdbx_description
1 polymer ?
#
loop_
_entity_poly.entity_id
_entity_poly.type
_entity_poly.pdbx_seq_one_letter_code
_entity_poly.pdbx_strand_id
1 'polypeptide(L)' 'PDGEFKLVPLGEDPSRGVKIDTGLPDLATKQLKACLRENADLFSWNAAEMPGLDPE' A
#
# COMPACT_ATOMS: atom_id res chain seq x y z
N PRO A 1 9.43 -0.31 -18.09
CA PRO A 1 10.07 0.69 -17.22
C PRO A 1 9.60 0.48 -15.79
N ASP A 2 10.47 -0.06 -14.94
CA ASP A 2 10.27 -0.06 -13.50
C ASP A 2 10.38 1.40 -13.04
N GLY A 3 9.23 2.07 -12.93
CA GLY A 3 9.16 3.45 -12.44
C GLY A 3 9.85 3.57 -11.07
N GLU A 4 10.27 4.77 -10.70
CA GLU A 4 10.76 4.99 -9.35
C GLU A 4 9.58 5.05 -8.37
N PHE A 5 9.64 4.22 -7.34
CA PHE A 5 8.62 4.19 -6.29
C PHE A 5 9.30 4.28 -4.92
N LYS A 6 8.57 4.84 -3.96
CA LYS A 6 8.89 4.78 -2.54
C LYS A 6 7.98 3.79 -1.83
N LEU A 7 8.53 2.97 -0.96
CA LEU A 7 7.76 2.16 -0.02
C LEU A 7 7.24 3.08 1.09
N VAL A 8 5.95 2.99 1.40
CA VAL A 8 5.29 3.78 2.44
C VAL A 8 4.55 2.84 3.39
N PRO A 9 4.90 2.81 4.68
CA PRO A 9 4.15 2.03 5.66
C PRO A 9 2.77 2.66 5.91
N LEU A 10 1.75 1.80 5.96
CA LEU A 10 0.36 2.20 6.23
C LEU A 10 -0.07 1.94 7.68
N GLY A 11 0.74 1.24 8.48
CA GLY A 11 0.49 1.01 9.91
C GLY A 11 1.77 0.80 10.70
N GLU A 12 1.66 0.22 11.90
CA GLU A 12 2.81 -0.11 12.76
C GLU A 12 3.64 -1.27 12.22
N ASP A 13 3.01 -2.20 11.50
CA ASP A 13 3.66 -3.35 10.90
C ASP A 13 4.44 -2.91 9.63
N PRO A 14 5.79 -3.04 9.61
CA PRO A 14 6.61 -2.66 8.47
C PRO A 14 6.37 -3.53 7.23
N SER A 15 5.75 -4.71 7.37
CA SER A 15 5.36 -5.57 6.25
C SER A 15 4.14 -5.04 5.49
N ARG A 16 3.34 -4.16 6.12
CA ARG A 16 2.11 -3.58 5.57
C ARG A 16 2.38 -2.25 4.85
N GLY A 17 3.23 -2.34 3.82
CA GLY A 17 3.69 -1.20 3.02
C GLY A 17 3.13 -1.19 1.60
N VAL A 18 2.96 0.01 1.05
CA VAL A 18 2.57 0.22 -0.36
C VAL A 18 3.67 0.94 -1.13
N LYS A 19 3.81 0.61 -2.42
CA LYS A 19 4.69 1.33 -3.34
C LYS A 19 3.93 2.50 -3.96
N ILE A 20 4.44 3.71 -3.78
CA ILE A 20 3.86 4.94 -4.35
C ILE A 20 4.88 5.56 -5.31
N ASP A 21 4.44 5.96 -6.50
CA ASP A 21 5.29 6.54 -7.54
C ASP A 21 5.91 7.86 -7.07
N THR A 22 7.16 8.12 -7.43
CA THR A 22 7.88 9.35 -7.04
C THR A 22 7.51 10.55 -7.90
N GLY A 23 6.90 10.34 -9.07
CA GLY A 23 6.41 11.39 -9.97
C GLY A 23 5.04 11.98 -9.60
N LEU A 24 4.37 11.43 -8.57
CA LEU A 24 3.11 11.98 -8.08
C LEU A 24 3.30 13.37 -7.45
N PRO A 25 2.44 14.36 -7.77
CA PRO A 25 2.47 15.66 -7.11
C PRO A 25 2.38 15.53 -5.59
N ASP A 26 3.02 16.44 -4.84
CA ASP A 26 3.10 16.35 -3.38
C ASP A 26 1.75 16.28 -2.69
N LEU A 27 0.79 17.10 -3.15
CA LEU A 27 -0.57 17.09 -2.60
C LEU A 27 -1.25 15.75 -2.84
N ALA A 28 -1.18 15.22 -4.06
CA ALA A 28 -1.74 13.91 -4.41
C ALA A 28 -1.08 12.79 -3.60
N THR A 29 0.25 12.84 -3.43
CA THR A 29 0.99 11.90 -2.58
C THR A 29 0.49 11.95 -1.14
N LYS A 30 0.30 13.15 -0.55
CA LYS A 30 -0.16 13.31 0.83
C LYS A 30 -1.60 12.80 1.01
N GLN A 31 -2.50 13.15 0.11
CA GLN A 31 -3.89 12.71 0.16
C GLN A 31 -4.02 11.20 -0.03
N LEU A 32 -3.27 10.63 -0.98
CA LEU A 32 -3.23 9.19 -1.20
C LEU A 32 -2.74 8.44 0.05
N LYS A 33 -1.65 8.92 0.66
CA LYS A 33 -1.14 8.31 1.91
C LYS A 33 -2.15 8.35 3.04
N ALA A 34 -2.88 9.46 3.21
CA ALA A 34 -3.90 9.58 4.25
C ALA A 34 -5.04 8.59 3.99
N CYS A 35 -5.60 8.59 2.78
CA CYS A 35 -6.66 7.67 2.37
C CYS A 35 -6.25 6.20 2.59
N LEU A 36 -5.05 5.81 2.14
CA LEU A 36 -4.59 4.44 2.29
C LEU A 36 -4.37 4.03 3.75
N ARG A 37 -3.92 4.95 4.62
CA ARG A 37 -3.75 4.68 6.06
C ARG A 37 -5.07 4.55 6.79
N GLU A 38 -6.04 5.41 6.46
CA GLU A 38 -7.39 5.36 7.04
C GLU A 38 -8.13 4.04 6.70
N ASN A 39 -7.72 3.38 5.63
CA ASN A 39 -8.31 2.12 5.15
C ASN A 39 -7.36 0.91 5.31
N ALA A 40 -6.32 1.01 6.15
CA ALA A 40 -5.28 -0.01 6.27
C ALA A 40 -5.81 -1.38 6.73
N ASP A 41 -6.95 -1.41 7.41
CA ASP A 41 -7.67 -2.60 7.86
C ASP A 41 -8.50 -3.27 6.74
N LEU A 42 -8.81 -2.56 5.65
CA LEU A 42 -9.58 -3.09 4.53
C LEU A 42 -8.72 -3.90 3.54
N PHE A 43 -7.39 -3.82 3.63
CA PHE A 43 -6.48 -4.57 2.76
C PHE A 43 -6.17 -5.96 3.31
N SER A 44 -6.18 -6.96 2.42
CA SER A 44 -5.50 -8.23 2.66
C SER A 44 -4.02 -8.08 2.28
N TRP A 45 -3.13 -8.26 3.25
CA TRP A 45 -1.69 -8.06 3.17
C TRP A 45 -0.93 -9.31 2.70
N ASN A 46 -1.59 -10.46 2.70
CA ASN A 46 -1.06 -11.72 2.22
C ASN A 46 -2.19 -12.59 1.64
N ALA A 47 -1.83 -13.62 0.88
CA ALA A 47 -2.79 -14.51 0.22
C ALA A 47 -3.68 -15.27 1.22
N ALA A 48 -3.20 -15.56 2.43
CA ALA A 48 -3.98 -16.25 3.45
C ALA A 48 -5.14 -15.40 4.01
N GLU A 49 -5.05 -14.07 3.88
CA GLU A 49 -6.13 -13.12 4.21
C GLU A 49 -7.15 -12.96 3.07
N MET A 50 -6.99 -13.66 1.95
CA MET A 50 -7.93 -13.66 0.82
C MET A 50 -8.58 -15.06 0.67
N PRO A 51 -9.68 -15.34 1.39
CA PRO A 51 -10.34 -16.64 1.30
C PRO A 51 -10.91 -16.85 -0.12
N GLY A 52 -10.55 -17.97 -0.74
CA GLY A 52 -11.01 -18.34 -2.09
C GLY A 52 -10.00 -18.11 -3.21
N LEU A 53 -8.82 -17.56 -2.91
CA LEU A 53 -7.65 -17.66 -3.79
C LEU A 53 -6.85 -18.91 -3.40
N ASP A 54 -6.43 -19.69 -4.40
CA ASP A 54 -5.51 -20.81 -4.18
C ASP A 54 -4.19 -20.23 -3.64
N PRO A 55 -3.56 -20.83 -2.61
CA PRO A 55 -2.29 -20.34 -2.08
C PRO A 55 -1.08 -20.54 -3.02
N GLU A 56 -1.27 -20.98 -4.27
CA GLU A 56 -0.23 -21.19 -5.29
C GLU A 56 -0.52 -20.46 -6.62
#